data_AF-A0AAF0L2R0-F1
#
_entry.id   AF-A0AAF0L2R0-F1
#
_cell.length_a   1.000
_cell.length_b   1.000
_cell.length_c   1.000
_cell.angle_alpha   90.00
_cell.angle_beta   90.00
_cell.angle_gamma   90.00
#
_symmetry.space_group_name_H-M   'P 1'
#
loop_
_entity.id
_entity.type
_entity.pdbx_description
1 polymer ?
#
loop_
_entity_poly.entity_id
_entity_poly.type
_entity_poly.pdbx_seq_one_letter_code
_entity_poly.pdbx_strand_id
1 'polypeptide(L)'
;MSENATTRTPAYSVTEVFEVLDPAGAQRYSESTPGTVEEFGGRFVVLGAQPTIAEGDAGIVLAVVEWPDMETLEAWYDSEEYAPARQIAATAMRRRLVFLPGLPATI
;
A
#
# COMPACT_ATOMS: atom_id res chain seq x y z
N MET A 1 39.51 -3.61 2.03
CA MET A 1 38.38 -3.80 2.96
C MET A 1 37.15 -3.56 2.12
N SER A 2 36.54 -4.63 1.61
CA SER A 2 35.45 -4.53 0.64
C SER A 2 34.15 -4.17 1.35
N GLU A 3 33.47 -3.17 0.82
CA GLU A 3 32.13 -2.73 1.21
C GLU A 3 31.15 -3.90 1.13
N ASN A 4 30.49 -4.22 2.24
CA ASN A 4 29.32 -5.09 2.25
C ASN A 4 28.21 -4.32 1.52
N ALA A 5 27.89 -4.73 0.29
CA ALA A 5 26.65 -4.32 -0.34
C ALA A 5 25.50 -4.86 0.52
N THR A 6 24.87 -3.99 1.31
CA THR A 6 23.69 -4.33 2.10
C THR A 6 22.55 -4.63 1.14
N THR A 7 22.32 -5.91 0.85
CA THR A 7 21.16 -6.37 0.10
C THR A 7 19.92 -6.11 0.94
N ARG A 8 19.10 -5.13 0.53
CA ARG A 8 17.79 -4.88 1.16
C ARG A 8 16.71 -5.48 0.27
N THR A 9 15.86 -6.33 0.86
CA THR A 9 14.68 -6.86 0.18
C THR A 9 13.51 -5.92 0.45
N PRO A 10 13.06 -5.12 -0.54
CA PRO A 10 11.89 -4.26 -0.37
C PRO A 10 10.65 -5.11 -0.11
N ALA A 11 9.60 -4.48 0.39
CA ALA A 11 8.27 -5.08 0.45
C ALA A 11 7.26 -4.25 -0.33
N TYR A 12 6.12 -4.84 -0.65
CA TYR A 12 5.06 -4.21 -1.42
C TYR A 12 3.72 -4.41 -0.73
N SER A 13 2.96 -3.32 -0.60
CA SER A 13 1.54 -3.41 -0.28
C SER A 13 0.70 -3.10 -1.52
N VAL A 14 -0.20 -4.01 -1.87
CA VAL A 14 -1.12 -3.87 -2.99
C VAL A 14 -2.53 -3.67 -2.44
N THR A 15 -3.11 -2.51 -2.70
CA THR A 15 -4.53 -2.23 -2.44
C THR A 15 -5.33 -2.43 -3.71
N GLU A 16 -6.39 -3.20 -3.63
CA GLU A 16 -7.34 -3.44 -4.71
C GLU A 16 -8.76 -3.14 -4.19
N VAL A 17 -9.42 -2.15 -4.76
CA VAL A 17 -10.79 -1.76 -4.40
C VAL A 17 -11.75 -2.38 -5.42
N PHE A 18 -12.73 -3.15 -4.96
CA PHE A 18 -13.75 -3.77 -5.81
C PHE A 18 -15.02 -2.95 -5.90
N GLU A 19 -15.38 -2.25 -4.81
CA GLU A 19 -16.62 -1.49 -4.70
C GLU A 19 -16.42 -0.31 -3.74
N VAL A 20 -16.95 0.85 -4.10
CA VAL A 20 -17.03 2.02 -3.22
C VAL A 20 -18.45 2.08 -2.63
N LEU A 21 -18.56 1.93 -1.31
CA LEU A 21 -19.83 1.93 -0.57
C LEU A 21 -20.19 3.32 -0.04
N ASP A 22 -19.18 4.09 0.36
CA ASP A 22 -19.28 5.49 0.79
C ASP A 22 -18.22 6.34 0.06
N PRO A 23 -18.61 7.10 -0.97
CA PRO A 23 -17.69 7.96 -1.71
C PRO A 23 -16.96 9.00 -0.83
N ALA A 24 -17.66 9.59 0.15
CA ALA A 24 -17.07 10.59 1.02
C ALA A 24 -16.09 9.97 2.03
N GLY A 25 -16.38 8.75 2.50
CA GLY A 25 -15.43 7.94 3.27
C GLY A 25 -14.20 7.56 2.45
N ALA A 26 -14.38 7.11 1.21
CA ALA A 26 -13.28 6.73 0.32
C ALA A 26 -12.36 7.93 -0.01
N GLN A 27 -12.93 9.12 -0.17
CA GLN A 27 -12.16 10.35 -0.34
C GLN A 27 -11.31 10.67 0.89
N ARG A 28 -11.91 10.69 2.10
CA ARG A 28 -11.19 10.93 3.36
C ARG A 28 -10.06 9.92 3.59
N TYR A 29 -10.29 8.65 3.25
CA TYR A 29 -9.24 7.62 3.28
C TYR A 29 -8.07 7.96 2.35
N SER A 30 -8.38 8.34 1.10
CA SER A 30 -7.37 8.65 0.07
C SER A 30 -6.55 9.89 0.42
N GLU A 31 -7.14 10.86 1.11
CA GLU A 31 -6.47 12.08 1.56
C GLU A 31 -5.58 11.88 2.79
N SER A 32 -5.93 10.94 3.68
CA SER A 32 -5.20 10.70 4.94
C SER A 32 -4.08 9.67 4.82
N THR A 33 -4.21 8.71 3.91
CA THR A 33 -3.23 7.61 3.77
C THR A 33 -1.83 8.07 3.36
N PRO A 34 -1.64 8.98 2.37
CA PRO A 34 -0.31 9.27 1.85
C PRO A 34 0.69 9.76 2.89
N GLY A 35 0.28 10.67 3.80
CA GLY A 35 1.16 11.19 4.82
C GLY A 35 1.71 10.10 5.75
N THR A 36 0.87 9.14 6.15
CA THR A 36 1.31 8.01 7.00
C THR A 36 2.25 7.06 6.26
N VAL A 37 2.06 6.89 4.95
CA VAL A 37 2.92 6.03 4.12
C VAL A 37 4.32 6.65 4.02
N GLU A 38 4.39 7.95 3.73
CA GLU A 38 5.67 8.67 3.60
C GLU A 38 6.44 8.72 4.93
N GLU A 39 5.75 8.89 6.06
CA GLU A 39 6.35 8.90 7.40
C GLU A 39 7.09 7.59 7.74
N PHE A 40 6.54 6.45 7.31
CA PHE A 40 7.14 5.13 7.50
C PHE A 40 8.11 4.76 6.37
N GLY A 41 8.47 5.70 5.49
CA GLY A 41 9.42 5.47 4.40
C GLY A 41 8.85 4.66 3.23
N GLY A 42 7.53 4.49 3.18
CA GLY A 42 6.83 3.93 2.04
C GLY A 42 6.76 4.91 0.87
N ARG A 43 6.79 4.38 -0.35
CA ARG A 43 6.75 5.15 -1.60
C ARG A 43 5.68 4.61 -2.53
N PHE A 44 4.74 5.45 -2.94
CA PHE A 44 3.76 5.05 -3.95
C PHE A 44 4.45 4.79 -5.30
N VAL A 45 4.23 3.59 -5.82
CA VAL A 45 4.57 3.19 -7.20
C VAL A 45 3.34 3.35 -8.11
N VAL A 46 2.15 3.06 -7.56
CA VAL A 46 0.85 3.29 -8.18
C VAL A 46 -0.08 3.89 -7.14
N LEU A 47 -0.80 4.96 -7.47
CA LEU A 47 -1.74 5.61 -6.55
C LEU A 47 -3.10 5.80 -7.23
N GLY A 48 -4.09 5.01 -6.82
CA GLY A 48 -5.48 5.19 -7.23
C GLY A 48 -5.74 5.01 -8.73
N ALA A 49 -5.03 4.10 -9.40
CA ALA A 49 -5.14 3.90 -10.84
C ALA A 49 -6.25 2.90 -11.20
N GLN A 50 -6.96 3.15 -12.31
CA GLN A 50 -7.87 2.16 -12.90
C GLN A 50 -7.03 1.16 -13.72
N PRO A 51 -7.13 -0.16 -13.45
CA PRO A 51 -6.34 -1.14 -14.18
C PRO A 51 -6.88 -1.35 -15.60
N THR A 52 -5.97 -1.61 -16.55
CA THR A 52 -6.34 -2.27 -17.81
C THR A 52 -6.23 -3.78 -17.60
N ILE A 53 -7.36 -4.49 -17.67
CA ILE A 53 -7.40 -5.93 -17.42
C ILE A 53 -7.03 -6.67 -18.71
N ALA A 54 -5.86 -7.31 -18.72
CA ALA A 54 -5.44 -8.15 -19.83
C ALA A 54 -6.02 -9.57 -19.73
N GLU A 55 -6.07 -10.14 -18.53
CA GLU A 55 -6.55 -11.49 -18.24
C GLU A 55 -7.18 -11.53 -16.83
N GLY A 56 -8.21 -12.37 -16.63
CA GLY A 56 -8.86 -12.57 -15.33
C GLY A 56 -9.73 -11.39 -14.87
N ASP A 57 -9.79 -11.19 -13.55
CA ASP A 57 -10.54 -10.12 -12.89
C ASP A 57 -9.61 -9.27 -12.01
N ALA A 58 -9.95 -7.99 -11.86
CA ALA A 58 -9.29 -7.07 -10.95
C ALA A 58 -10.31 -6.11 -10.32
N GLY A 59 -9.90 -5.45 -9.24
CA GLY A 59 -10.65 -4.32 -8.68
C GLY A 59 -10.76 -3.14 -9.64
N ILE A 60 -11.66 -2.21 -9.33
CA ILE A 60 -11.90 -0.98 -10.10
C ILE A 60 -10.80 0.07 -9.91
N VAL A 61 -10.06 0.00 -8.78
CA VAL A 61 -8.97 0.93 -8.44
C VAL A 61 -7.86 0.17 -7.72
N LEU A 62 -6.61 0.38 -8.15
CA LEU A 62 -5.42 -0.20 -7.53
C LEU A 62 -4.46 0.87 -7.02
N ALA A 63 -3.78 0.55 -5.92
CA ALA A 63 -2.61 1.28 -5.43
C ALA A 63 -1.51 0.29 -5.04
N VAL A 64 -0.26 0.67 -5.28
CA VAL A 64 0.93 -0.12 -4.95
C VAL A 64 1.92 0.79 -4.24
N VAL A 65 2.35 0.38 -3.05
CA VAL A 65 3.38 1.07 -2.26
C VAL A 65 4.56 0.13 -2.12
N GLU A 66 5.75 0.66 -2.38
CA GLU A 66 7.02 0.04 -2.07
C GLU A 66 7.49 0.48 -0.67
N TRP A 67 7.94 -0.49 0.12
CA TRP A 67 8.37 -0.31 1.49
C TRP A 67 9.84 -0.73 1.64
N PRO A 68 10.52 -0.23 2.68
CA PRO A 68 11.90 -0.62 2.92
C PRO A 68 12.12 -2.13 3.07
N ASP A 69 11.22 -2.76 3.80
CA ASP A 69 11.20 -4.18 4.13
C ASP A 69 9.81 -4.54 4.71
N MET A 70 9.58 -5.82 4.98
CA MET A 70 8.30 -6.31 5.52
C MET A 70 8.03 -5.81 6.94
N GLU A 71 9.05 -5.64 7.77
CA GLU A 71 8.90 -5.18 9.16
C GLU A 71 8.36 -3.75 9.19
N THR A 72 8.92 -2.87 8.36
CA THR A 72 8.48 -1.47 8.22
C THR A 72 7.04 -1.39 7.72
N LEU A 73 6.68 -2.24 6.76
CA LEU A 73 5.33 -2.32 6.20
C LEU A 73 4.32 -2.74 7.27
N GLU A 74 4.62 -3.81 8.01
CA GLU A 74 3.77 -4.31 9.11
C GLU A 74 3.64 -3.26 10.23
N ALA A 75 4.74 -2.59 10.59
CA ALA A 75 4.74 -1.51 11.56
C ALA A 75 3.83 -0.35 11.13
N TRP A 76 3.85 0.05 9.85
CA TRP A 76 2.91 1.04 9.33
C TRP A 76 1.46 0.58 9.43
N TYR A 77 1.18 -0.69 9.11
CA TYR A 77 -0.19 -1.18 9.14
C TYR A 77 -0.77 -1.20 10.56
N ASP A 78 0.06 -1.55 11.55
CA ASP A 78 -0.32 -1.64 12.95
C ASP A 78 -0.20 -0.32 13.72
N SER A 79 0.21 0.75 13.04
CA SER A 79 0.44 2.06 13.64
C SER A 79 -0.84 2.77 14.10
N GLU A 80 -0.71 3.63 15.10
CA GLU A 80 -1.80 4.48 15.57
C GLU A 80 -2.15 5.56 14.53
N GLU A 81 -1.17 5.92 13.70
CA GLU A 81 -1.28 6.89 12.63
C GLU A 81 -2.15 6.36 11.47
N TYR A 82 -2.00 5.09 11.09
CA TYR A 82 -2.81 4.46 10.03
C TYR A 82 -4.14 3.90 10.52
N ALA A 83 -4.28 3.57 11.81
CA ALA A 83 -5.49 2.98 12.37
C ALA A 83 -6.81 3.73 12.03
N PRO A 84 -6.88 5.09 12.05
CA PRO A 84 -8.07 5.82 11.65
C PRO A 84 -8.43 5.63 10.17
N ALA A 85 -7.44 5.70 9.28
CA ALA A 85 -7.64 5.47 7.84
C ALA A 85 -8.12 4.03 7.58
N ARG A 86 -7.56 3.05 8.28
CA ARG A 86 -7.96 1.64 8.22
C ARG A 86 -9.43 1.45 8.62
N GLN A 87 -9.90 2.12 9.68
CA GLN A 87 -11.29 2.07 10.12
C GLN A 87 -12.25 2.67 9.09
N ILE A 88 -11.91 3.83 8.51
CA ILE A 88 -12.71 4.46 7.44
C ILE A 88 -12.82 3.51 6.25
N ALA A 89 -11.71 2.92 5.81
CA ALA A 89 -11.69 2.03 4.66
C ALA A 89 -12.56 0.79 4.85
N ALA A 90 -12.64 0.25 6.08
CA ALA A 90 -13.43 -0.95 6.39
C ALA A 90 -14.94 -0.73 6.15
N THR A 91 -15.44 0.49 6.29
CA THR A 91 -16.85 0.83 6.04
C THR A 91 -17.08 1.48 4.69
N ALA A 92 -16.08 2.15 4.11
CA ALA A 92 -16.24 2.95 2.90
C ALA A 92 -16.08 2.15 1.60
N MET A 93 -15.41 1.01 1.62
CA MET A 93 -15.11 0.25 0.40
C MET A 93 -14.94 -1.24 0.66
N ARG A 94 -15.34 -2.05 -0.33
CA ARG A 94 -14.91 -3.46 -0.39
C ARG A 94 -13.54 -3.48 -1.04
N ARG A 95 -12.51 -3.76 -0.25
CA ARG A 95 -11.13 -3.79 -0.73
C ARG A 95 -10.38 -5.01 -0.25
N ARG A 96 -9.28 -5.30 -0.93
CA ARG A 96 -8.22 -6.18 -0.51
C ARG A 96 -6.95 -5.35 -0.32
N LEU A 97 -6.20 -5.67 0.72
CA LEU A 97 -4.86 -5.17 0.97
C LEU A 97 -3.96 -6.38 1.19
N VAL A 98 -2.93 -6.54 0.38
CA VAL A 98 -1.99 -7.68 0.45
C VAL A 98 -0.58 -7.16 0.62
N PHE A 99 0.19 -7.82 1.47
CA PHE A 99 1.60 -7.54 1.73
C PHE A 99 2.45 -8.65 1.15
N LEU A 100 3.52 -8.30 0.45
CA LEU A 100 4.38 -9.25 -0.24
C LEU A 100 5.84 -8.80 -0.14
N PRO A 101 6.79 -9.70 0.15
CA PRO A 101 8.20 -9.39 -0.03
C PRO A 101 8.50 -9.22 -1.53
N GLY A 102 9.36 -8.26 -1.84
CA GLY A 102 9.94 -8.07 -3.16
C GLY A 102 11.14 -8.98 -3.41
N LEU A 103 11.83 -8.72 -4.51
CA LEU A 103 13.13 -9.32 -4.79
C LEU A 103 14.25 -8.43 -4.24
N PRO A 104 15.38 -9.00 -3.79
CA PRO A 104 16.53 -8.20 -3.38
C PRO A 104 16.94 -7.23 -4.49
N ALA A 105 17.08 -5.95 -4.14
CA ALA A 105 17.66 -4.99 -5.06
C ALA A 105 19.18 -5.23 -5.10
N THR A 106 19.69 -5.71 -6.23
CA THR A 106 21.13 -5.61 -6.52
C THR A 106 21.39 -4.16 -6.90
N ILE A 107 22.05 -3.41 -6.02
CA ILE A 107 22.51 -2.04 -6.28
C ILE A 107 23.83 -2.11 -7.03
#